data_AF-A0A6P0NJ23-F1
#
_entry.id   AF-A0A6P0NJ23-F1
#
_cell.length_a   1.000
_cell.length_b   1.000
_cell.length_c   1.000
_cell.angle_alpha   90.00
_cell.angle_beta   90.00
_cell.angle_gamma   90.00
#
_symmetry.space_group_name_H-M   'P 1'
#
loop_
_entity.id
_entity.type
_entity.pdbx_description
1 polymer ?
#
loop_
_entity_poly.entity_id
_entity_poly.type
_entity_poly.pdbx_seq_one_letter_code
_entity_poly.pdbx_strand_id
1 'polypeptide(L)'
;SRLHIIWADGGFSGPEFMMWVMDMCRWIVQVVLRPKQTKGFVVLKKRWVVERTFGWLMHCRRLVRDYERNPSTSETFIYIAMIRLMVRRQA
;
A
#
# COMPACT_ATOMS: atom_id res chain seq x y z
N SER A 1 1.73 -18.30 -6.49
CA SER A 1 1.79 -17.09 -5.63
C SER A 1 0.93 -17.30 -4.41
N ARG A 2 1.33 -16.83 -3.22
CA ARG A 2 0.50 -16.87 -1.98
C ARG A 2 -0.50 -15.70 -1.88
N LEU A 3 -0.34 -14.69 -2.73
CA LEU A 3 -1.25 -13.55 -2.79
C LEU A 3 -2.39 -13.87 -3.75
N HIS A 4 -3.63 -13.59 -3.32
CA HIS A 4 -4.85 -13.83 -4.11
C HIS A 4 -5.79 -12.61 -4.15
N ILE A 5 -5.71 -11.72 -3.15
CA ILE A 5 -6.61 -10.58 -2.99
C ILE A 5 -5.77 -9.33 -2.72
N ILE A 6 -6.10 -8.24 -3.41
CA ILE A 6 -5.60 -6.88 -3.14
C ILE A 6 -6.76 -6.02 -2.69
N TRP A 7 -6.59 -5.27 -1.61
CA TRP A 7 -7.53 -4.22 -1.23
C TRP A 7 -7.11 -2.89 -1.85
N ALA A 8 -8.05 -2.19 -2.46
CA ALA A 8 -7.85 -0.87 -3.05
C ALA A 8 -8.91 0.12 -2.56
N ASP A 9 -8.65 1.42 -2.72
CA ASP A 9 -9.65 2.44 -2.43
C ASP A 9 -10.57 2.71 -3.64
N GLY A 10 -11.54 3.60 -3.45
CA GLY A 10 -12.52 3.94 -4.47
C GLY A 10 -11.96 4.54 -5.76
N GLY A 11 -10.70 5.00 -5.78
CA GLY A 11 -10.05 5.47 -7.00
C GLY A 11 -9.79 4.34 -8.01
N PHE A 12 -9.80 3.08 -7.55
CA PHE A 12 -9.50 1.89 -8.35
C PHE A 12 -10.74 1.03 -8.63
N SER A 13 -11.95 1.60 -8.59
CA SER A 13 -13.19 0.88 -8.86
C SER A 13 -13.50 0.62 -10.33
N GLY A 14 -12.60 1.00 -11.25
CA GLY A 14 -12.79 0.80 -12.69
C GLY A 14 -12.69 -0.69 -13.08
N PRO A 15 -13.59 -1.20 -13.94
CA PRO A 15 -13.56 -2.59 -14.38
C PRO A 15 -12.27 -2.93 -15.15
N GLU A 16 -11.74 -1.99 -15.92
CA GLU A 16 -10.49 -2.15 -16.69
C GLU A 16 -9.30 -2.47 -15.78
N PHE A 17 -9.17 -1.76 -14.66
CA PHE A 17 -8.10 -2.00 -13.70
C PHE A 17 -8.21 -3.39 -13.07
N MET A 18 -9.43 -3.78 -12.66
CA MET A 18 -9.66 -5.10 -12.10
C MET A 18 -9.33 -6.21 -13.10
N MET A 19 -9.76 -6.07 -14.37
CA MET A 19 -9.47 -7.02 -15.44
C MET A 19 -7.98 -7.15 -15.68
N TRP A 20 -7.27 -6.01 -15.78
CA TRP A 20 -5.82 -6.01 -15.96
C TRP A 20 -5.09 -6.74 -14.82
N VAL A 21 -5.46 -6.51 -13.56
CA VAL A 21 -4.86 -7.21 -12.41
C VAL A 21 -5.17 -8.72 -12.46
N MET A 22 -6.38 -9.11 -12.85
CA MET A 22 -6.75 -10.51 -12.99
C MET A 22 -5.95 -11.20 -14.10
N ASP A 23 -5.75 -10.56 -15.24
CA ASP A 23 -5.03 -11.15 -16.37
C ASP A 23 -3.52 -11.24 -16.11
N MET A 24 -2.94 -10.17 -15.58
CA MET A 24 -1.49 -10.08 -15.35
C MET A 24 -1.04 -10.86 -14.12
N CYS A 25 -1.81 -10.78 -13.02
CA CYS A 25 -1.36 -11.27 -11.72
C CYS A 25 -2.19 -12.44 -11.17
N ARG A 26 -3.34 -12.75 -11.78
CA ARG A 26 -4.30 -13.75 -11.28
C ARG A 26 -4.78 -13.43 -9.86
N TRP A 27 -4.93 -12.14 -9.55
CA TRP A 27 -5.41 -11.64 -8.26
C TRP A 27 -6.75 -10.93 -8.40
N ILE A 28 -7.52 -10.89 -7.31
CA ILE A 28 -8.80 -10.19 -7.24
C ILE A 28 -8.61 -8.85 -6.54
N VAL A 29 -9.08 -7.77 -7.15
CA VAL A 29 -9.14 -6.44 -6.53
C VAL A 29 -10.44 -6.30 -5.75
N GLN A 30 -10.35 -6.04 -4.45
CA GLN A 30 -11.46 -5.72 -3.58
C GLN A 30 -11.42 -4.24 -3.22
N VAL A 31 -12.38 -3.47 -3.72
CA VAL A 31 -12.44 -2.04 -3.47
C VAL A 31 -13.20 -1.74 -2.19
N VAL A 32 -12.56 -1.03 -1.27
CA VAL A 32 -13.17 -0.58 -0.02
C VAL A 32 -13.74 0.82 -0.23
N LEU A 33 -15.05 0.88 -0.46
CA LEU A 33 -15.77 2.14 -0.64
C LEU A 33 -16.18 2.76 0.70
N ARG A 34 -16.19 4.10 0.73
CA ARG A 34 -16.78 4.86 1.82
C ARG A 34 -18.31 4.78 1.73
N PRO A 35 -19.04 4.54 2.84
CA PRO A 35 -20.50 4.59 2.84
C PRO A 35 -21.01 5.97 2.41
N LYS A 36 -21.96 6.01 1.47
CA LYS A 36 -22.49 7.26 0.89
C LYS A 36 -23.23 8.15 1.91
N GLN A 37 -23.80 7.54 2.95
CA GLN A 37 -24.65 8.21 3.94
C GLN A 37 -23.88 8.85 5.11
N THR A 38 -22.58 8.56 5.23
CA THR A 38 -21.76 9.10 6.33
C THR A 38 -21.18 10.48 6.01
N LYS A 39 -21.42 11.44 6.92
CA LYS A 39 -20.75 12.74 6.95
C LYS A 39 -19.51 12.67 7.86
N GLY A 40 -18.46 13.42 7.55
CA GLY A 40 -17.22 13.44 8.35
C GLY A 40 -16.31 12.21 8.14
N PHE A 41 -15.26 12.12 8.95
CA PHE A 41 -14.27 11.04 8.83
C PHE A 41 -14.87 9.68 9.22
N VAL A 42 -14.56 8.64 8.43
CA VAL A 42 -14.98 7.26 8.69
C VAL A 42 -13.77 6.34 8.54
N VAL A 43 -13.56 5.50 9.54
CA VAL A 43 -12.50 4.48 9.50
C VAL A 43 -12.87 3.42 8.45
N LEU A 44 -12.11 3.38 7.36
CA LEU A 44 -12.26 2.34 6.35
C LEU A 44 -11.48 1.09 6.73
N LYS A 45 -12.07 -0.08 6.46
CA LYS A 45 -11.47 -1.38 6.75
C LYS A 45 -10.10 -1.47 6.06
N LYS A 46 -9.07 -1.88 6.82
CA LYS A 46 -7.66 -2.08 6.40
C LYS A 46 -6.90 -0.84 5.91
N ARG A 47 -7.53 0.34 5.76
CA ARG A 47 -6.84 1.58 5.33
C ARG A 47 -5.65 1.95 6.23
N TRP A 48 -5.82 1.78 7.53
CA TRP A 48 -4.77 2.04 8.53
C TRP A 48 -3.50 1.20 8.31
N VAL A 49 -3.57 0.06 7.63
CA VAL A 49 -2.40 -0.78 7.34
C VAL A 49 -1.46 -0.07 6.37
N VAL A 50 -2.01 0.55 5.32
CA VAL A 50 -1.25 1.31 4.32
C VAL A 50 -0.67 2.58 4.93
N GLU A 51 -1.51 3.34 5.63
CA GLU A 51 -1.10 4.58 6.31
C GLU A 51 0.02 4.33 7.33
N ARG A 52 -0.08 3.22 8.08
CA ARG A 52 0.96 2.80 9.03
C ARG A 52 2.27 2.43 8.34
N THR A 53 2.22 1.74 7.20
CA THR A 53 3.43 1.44 6.42
C THR A 53 4.12 2.73 5.99
N PHE A 54 3.37 3.70 5.46
CA PHE A 54 3.94 5.02 5.13
C PHE A 54 4.47 5.73 6.37
N GLY A 55 3.78 5.66 7.51
CA GLY A 55 4.29 6.18 8.78
C GLY A 55 5.67 5.64 9.14
N TRP A 56 5.90 4.32 8.96
CA TRP A 56 7.23 3.72 9.18
C TRP A 56 8.28 4.23 8.19
N LEU A 57 7.92 4.39 6.91
CA LEU A 57 8.82 4.92 5.90
C LEU A 57 9.20 6.38 6.17
N MET A 58 8.26 7.19 6.65
CA MET A 58 8.51 8.60 7.00
C MET A 58 9.48 8.78 8.18
N HIS A 59 9.68 7.76 9.02
CA HIS A 59 10.74 7.79 10.04
C HIS A 59 12.15 7.56 9.46
N CYS A 60 12.26 7.20 8.18
CA CYS A 60 13.53 7.10 7.47
C CYS A 60 13.72 8.37 6.64
N ARG A 61 14.63 9.27 7.07
CA ARG A 61 14.87 10.59 6.43
C ARG A 61 14.95 10.55 4.91
N ARG A 62 15.55 9.49 4.35
CA ARG A 62 15.75 9.31 2.91
C ARG A 62 14.48 8.96 2.12
N LEU A 63 13.44 8.49 2.81
CA LEU A 63 12.15 8.11 2.23
C LEU A 63 11.03 9.12 2.52
N VAL A 64 11.34 10.20 3.24
CA VAL A 64 10.38 11.28 3.54
C VAL A 64 9.88 11.97 2.26
N ARG A 65 10.74 12.04 1.24
CA ARG A 65 10.41 12.39 -0.13
C ARG A 65 11.20 11.49 -1.07
N ASP A 66 10.67 11.25 -2.26
CA ASP A 66 11.40 10.53 -3.30
C ASP A 66 12.43 11.48 -3.93
N TYR A 67 13.69 11.32 -3.51
CA TYR A 67 14.82 12.09 -4.03
C TYR A 67 15.63 11.31 -5.07
N GLU A 68 15.39 10.01 -5.20
CA GLU A 68 16.22 9.16 -6.05
C GLU A 68 15.80 9.31 -7.50
N ARG A 69 16.78 9.36 -8.39
CA ARG A 69 16.52 9.42 -9.84
C ARG A 69 16.07 8.07 -10.40
N ASN A 70 16.57 6.98 -9.83
CA ASN A 70 16.34 5.62 -10.33
C ASN A 70 15.37 4.87 -9.40
N PRO A 71 14.25 4.34 -9.91
CA PRO A 71 13.31 3.54 -9.11
C PRO A 71 13.96 2.40 -8.33
N SER A 72 14.99 1.74 -8.90
CA SER A 72 15.72 0.67 -8.21
C SER A 72 16.42 1.13 -6.92
N THR A 73 16.83 2.39 -6.87
CA THR A 73 17.44 2.98 -5.67
C THR A 73 16.38 3.27 -4.61
N SER A 74 15.23 3.85 -4.99
CA SER A 74 14.10 4.05 -4.07
C SER A 74 13.62 2.72 -3.50
N GLU A 75 13.49 1.69 -4.35
CA GLU A 75 13.11 0.33 -3.94
C GLU A 75 14.09 -0.25 -2.90
N THR A 76 15.39 -0.11 -3.14
CA THR A 76 16.44 -0.59 -2.21
C THR A 76 16.29 0.06 -0.83
N PHE A 77 16.04 1.37 -0.76
CA PHE A 77 15.84 2.05 0.53
C PHE A 77 14.56 1.61 1.24
N ILE A 78 13.49 1.32 0.51
CA ILE A 78 12.26 0.75 1.07
C ILE A 78 12.54 -0.62 1.70
N TYR A 79 13.28 -1.50 1.02
CA TYR A 79 13.66 -2.80 1.59
C TYR A 79 14.51 -2.64 2.86
N ILE A 80 15.53 -1.78 2.85
CA ILE A 80 16.37 -1.52 4.03
C ILE A 80 15.53 -1.03 5.21
N ALA A 81 14.59 -0.10 4.98
CA ALA A 81 13.69 0.40 6.01
C ALA A 81 12.81 -0.70 6.60
N MET A 82 12.24 -1.57 5.75
CA MET A 82 11.41 -2.69 6.19
C MET A 82 12.21 -3.78 6.92
N ILE A 83 13.42 -4.11 6.47
CA ILE A 83 14.32 -5.05 7.17
C ILE A 83 14.62 -4.53 8.57
N ARG A 84 15.05 -3.27 8.69
CA ARG A 84 15.31 -2.64 10.00
C ARG A 84 14.09 -2.68 10.91
N LEU A 85 12.90 -2.45 10.38
CA LEU A 85 11.66 -2.52 11.14
C LEU A 85 11.35 -3.94 11.63
N MET A 86 11.51 -4.95 10.77
CA MET A 86 11.27 -6.36 11.11
C MET A 86 12.25 -6.84 12.18
N VAL A 87 13.55 -6.52 12.05
CA VAL A 87 14.57 -6.87 13.06
C VAL A 87 14.23 -6.27 14.43
N ARG A 88 13.77 -5.01 14.48
CA ARG A 88 13.37 -4.34 15.73
C ARG A 88 12.11 -4.90 16.38
N ARG A 89 11.32 -5.71 15.67
CA ARG A 89 10.10 -6.35 16.21
C ARG A 89 10.34 -7.77 16.69
N GLN A 90 11.44 -8.37 16.27
CA GLN A 90 11.84 -9.72 16.70
C GLN A 90 12.61 -9.69 18.02
N ALA A 91 13.23 -8.55 18.34
CA ALA A 91 13.74 -8.23 19.67
C ALA A 91 12.60 -7.76 20.58
#